data_AF-A0A934AXL4-F1
#
_entry.id   AF-A0A934AXL4-F1
#
_cell.length_a   1.000
_cell.length_b   1.000
_cell.length_c   1.000
_cell.angle_alpha   90.00
_cell.angle_beta   90.00
_cell.angle_gamma   90.00
#
_symmetry.space_group_name_H-M   'P 1'
#
loop_
_entity.id
_entity.type
_entity.pdbx_description
1 polymer ?
#
loop_
_entity_poly.entity_id
_entity_poly.type
_entity_poly.pdbx_seq_one_letter_code
_entity_poly.pdbx_strand_id
1 'polypeptide(L)' 'MKKKSLKETNPYLKDPELREALLDISVATSSAVEGIRIKCPKLSRRLEKKLRALIAVHHPSES' A
#
# COMPACT_ATOMS: atom_id res chain seq x y z
N MET A 1 -27.28 -11.96 -14.00
CA MET A 1 -26.16 -10.99 -13.94
C MET A 1 -24.85 -11.74 -13.73
N LYS A 2 -23.82 -11.53 -14.57
CA LYS A 2 -22.48 -12.05 -14.29
C LYS A 2 -21.94 -11.36 -13.03
N LYS A 3 -21.64 -12.12 -11.98
CA LYS A 3 -21.00 -11.58 -10.78
C LYS A 3 -19.56 -11.20 -11.14
N LYS A 4 -19.20 -9.94 -10.93
CA LYS A 4 -17.81 -9.45 -11.09
C LYS A 4 -16.93 -10.12 -10.04
N SER A 5 -15.67 -10.37 -10.37
CA SER A 5 -14.74 -10.98 -9.42
C SER A 5 -14.38 -9.99 -8.30
N LEU A 6 -14.02 -10.52 -7.13
CA LEU A 6 -13.56 -9.69 -6.00
C LEU A 6 -12.34 -8.83 -6.36
N LYS A 7 -11.48 -9.30 -7.26
CA LYS A 7 -10.31 -8.54 -7.74
C LYS A 7 -10.72 -7.32 -8.58
N GLU A 8 -11.85 -7.39 -9.26
CA GLU A 8 -12.36 -6.28 -10.09
C GLU A 8 -13.05 -5.22 -9.24
N THR A 9 -13.77 -5.65 -8.21
CA THR A 9 -14.58 -4.75 -7.38
C THR A 9 -13.84 -4.20 -6.17
N ASN A 10 -12.89 -4.95 -5.60
CA ASN A 10 -12.15 -4.54 -4.42
C ASN A 10 -10.80 -3.92 -4.81
N PRO A 11 -10.61 -2.60 -4.70
CA PRO A 11 -9.35 -1.94 -5.05
C PRO A 11 -8.17 -2.45 -4.21
N TYR A 12 -8.41 -2.91 -2.97
CA TYR A 12 -7.38 -3.43 -2.07
C TYR A 12 -6.88 -4.83 -2.47
N LEU A 13 -7.59 -5.53 -3.35
CA LEU A 13 -7.20 -6.86 -3.86
C LEU A 13 -6.59 -6.81 -5.27
N LYS A 14 -6.44 -5.61 -5.86
CA LYS A 14 -5.92 -5.45 -7.22
C LYS A 14 -4.42 -5.70 -7.32
N ASP A 15 -3.65 -5.35 -6.29
CA ASP A 15 -2.20 -5.42 -6.31
C ASP A 15 -1.64 -6.07 -5.02
N PRO A 16 -1.48 -7.40 -5.02
CA PRO A 16 -1.05 -8.13 -3.82
C PRO A 16 0.38 -7.76 -3.40
N GLU A 17 1.28 -7.49 -4.34
CA GLU A 17 2.67 -7.10 -4.05
C GLU A 17 2.73 -5.74 -3.33
N LEU A 18 1.98 -4.75 -3.83
CA LEU A 18 1.92 -3.45 -3.19
C LEU A 18 1.26 -3.54 -1.80
N ARG A 19 0.22 -4.37 -1.67
CA ARG A 19 -0.45 -4.59 -0.38
C ARG A 19 0.50 -5.16 0.67
N GLU A 20 1.26 -6.19 0.34
CA GLU A 20 2.20 -6.82 1.27
C GLU A 20 3.28 -5.82 1.72
N ALA A 21 3.87 -5.09 0.78
CA ALA A 21 4.87 -4.08 1.11
C ALA A 21 4.33 -2.95 2.01
N LEU A 22 3.08 -2.51 1.79
CA LEU A 22 2.44 -1.51 2.66
C LEU A 22 2.12 -2.04 4.05
N LEU A 23 1.75 -3.32 4.18
CA LEU A 23 1.55 -3.96 5.47
C LEU A 23 2.86 -4.01 6.26
N ASP A 24 3.96 -4.40 5.63
CA ASP A 24 5.27 -4.43 6.29
C ASP A 24 5.70 -3.03 6.77
N ILE A 25 5.48 -2.00 5.94
CA ILE A 25 5.73 -0.61 6.32
C ILE A 25 4.86 -0.22 7.52
N SER A 26 3.56 -0.53 7.49
CA SER A 26 2.64 -0.22 8.59
C SER A 26 3.06 -0.89 9.90
N VAL A 27 3.49 -2.15 9.84
CA VAL A 27 4.01 -2.87 11.00
C VAL A 27 5.27 -2.20 11.52
N ALA A 28 6.21 -1.88 10.64
CA ALA A 28 7.47 -1.25 11.02
C ALA A 28 7.26 0.14 11.64
N THR A 29 6.38 0.97 11.06
CA THR A 29 6.10 2.32 11.58
C THR A 29 5.34 2.27 12.89
N SER A 30 4.32 1.41 13.03
CA SER A 30 3.61 1.24 14.30
C SER A 30 4.54 0.72 15.39
N SER A 31 5.40 -0.25 15.06
CA SER A 31 6.39 -0.79 16.01
C SER A 31 7.39 0.28 16.45
N ALA A 32 7.81 1.16 15.53
CA ALA A 32 8.73 2.24 15.86
C ALA A 32 8.12 3.26 16.84
N VAL A 33 6.81 3.54 16.75
CA VAL A 33 6.08 4.38 17.72
C VAL A 33 6.11 3.74 19.12
N GLU A 34 5.99 2.42 19.20
CA GLU A 34 6.11 1.65 20.45
C GLU A 34 7.58 1.47 20.92
N GLY A 35 8.56 2.07 20.22
CA GLY A 35 9.98 1.97 20.52
C GLY A 35 10.65 0.66 20.07
N ILE A 36 9.93 -0.20 19.34
CA ILE A 36 10.44 -1.46 18.81
C ILE A 36 11.14 -1.19 17.47
N ARG A 37 12.45 -1.48 17.42
CA ARG A 37 13.27 -1.29 16.21
C ARG A 37 13.12 -2.49 15.26
N ILE A 38 12.26 -2.33 14.26
CA ILE A 38 12.11 -3.28 13.15
C ILE A 38 12.73 -2.68 11.89
N LYS A 39 13.37 -3.51 11.06
CA LYS A 39 13.91 -3.08 9.78
C LYS A 39 12.75 -2.77 8.82
N CYS A 40 12.56 -1.49 8.50
CA CYS A 40 11.56 -1.07 7.52
C CYS A 40 12.03 -1.45 6.10
N PRO A 41 11.25 -2.23 5.34
CA PRO A 41 11.62 -2.58 3.97
C PRO A 41 11.55 -1.36 3.07
N LYS A 42 12.54 -1.24 2.16
CA LYS A 42 12.52 -0.20 1.12
C LYS A 42 11.61 -0.64 -0.01
N LEU A 43 10.74 0.24 -0.47
CA LEU A 43 9.94 -0.01 -1.66
C LEU A 43 10.82 -0.02 -2.91
N SER A 44 10.47 -0.87 -3.87
CA SER A 44 11.06 -0.78 -5.20
C SER A 44 10.53 0.47 -5.92
N ARG A 45 11.33 1.02 -6.85
CA ARG A 45 10.95 2.21 -7.64
C ARG A 45 9.58 2.05 -8.35
N ARG A 46 9.25 0.82 -8.76
CA ARG A 46 7.95 0.48 -9.37
C ARG A 46 6.80 0.62 -8.37
N LEU A 47 6.96 0.09 -7.16
CA LEU A 47 5.95 0.16 -6.11
C LEU A 47 5.77 1.58 -5.59
N GLU A 48 6.85 2.35 -5.45
CA GLU A 48 6.78 3.77 -5.09
C GLU A 48 5.94 4.57 -6.09
N LYS A 49 6.12 4.33 -7.40
CA LYS A 49 5.33 5.01 -8.43
C LYS A 49 3.84 4.65 -8.31
N LYS A 50 3.51 3.39 -8.07
CA LYS A 50 2.11 2.95 -7.85
C LYS A 50 1.51 3.59 -6.60
N LEU A 51 2.27 3.64 -5.51
CA LEU A 51 1.85 4.29 -4.27
C LEU A 51 1.55 5.77 -4.48
N ARG A 52 2.45 6.50 -5.17
CA ARG A 52 2.23 7.93 -5.50
C ARG A 52 0.97 8.14 -6.33
N ALA A 53 0.74 7.29 -7.35
CA ALA A 53 -0.47 7.37 -8.15
C ALA A 53 -1.74 7.11 -7.31
N LEU A 54 -1.68 6.17 -6.38
CA LEU A 54 -2.79 5.86 -5.48
C LEU A 54 -3.06 7.01 -4.49
N ILE A 55 -2.01 7.60 -3.91
CA ILE A 55 -2.12 8.78 -3.05
C ILE A 55 -2.73 9.96 -3.83
N ALA A 56 -2.27 10.23 -5.05
CA ALA A 56 -2.82 11.31 -5.88
C ALA A 56 -4.32 11.14 -6.19
N VAL A 57 -4.82 9.91 -6.29
CA VAL A 57 -6.26 9.63 -6.47
C VAL A 57 -7.06 9.92 -5.21
N HIS A 58 -6.51 9.67 -4.02
CA HIS A 58 -7.24 9.78 -2.75
C HIS A 58 -7.01 11.11 -2.00
N HIS A 59 -5.89 11.80 -2.27
CA HIS A 59 -5.48 13.08 -1.69
C HIS A 59 -5.06 14.07 -2.80
N PRO A 60 -6.00 14.54 -3.62
CA PRO A 60 -5.69 15.37 -4.79
C PRO A 60 -5.15 16.77 -4.45
N SER A 61 -5.23 17.20 -3.19
CA SER A 61 -4.83 18.55 -2.73
C SER A 61 -3.36 18.67 -2.31
N GLU A 62 -2.57 17.59 -2.33
CA GLU A 62 -1.15 17.59 -1.92
C GLU A 62 -0.17 17.46 -3.11
N SER A 63 -0.62 17.72 -4.34
CA SER A 63 0.20 17.63 -5.57
C SER A 63 0.75 18.98 -6.03
#